data_AF-E1Z2V0-F1
#
_entry.id   AF-E1Z2V0-F1
#
_cell.length_a   1.000
_cell.length_b   1.000
_cell.length_c   1.000
_cell.angle_alpha   90.00
_cell.angle_beta   90.00
_cell.angle_gamma   90.00
#
_symmetry.space_group_name_H-M   'P 1'
#
loop_
_entity.id
_entity.type
_entity.pdbx_description
1 polymer ?
#
loop_
_entity_poly.entity_id
_entity_poly.type
_entity_poly.pdbx_seq_one_letter_code
_entity_poly.pdbx_strand_id
1 'polypeptide(L)'
;MAAAGQRQGAPIDAGVCLSMHQPWASLLVYGIKRIEGRGWPTEHRGRLWIAATAKQPTPQEIQEMEEFYRAVHGSGGQQAVELPPAYPTGVLLGCVDVAEQVEAWEGLPGGLIAEVGSPYCFLCQAPQRLVVPQQMRGFPKIFQLEKKIHKTAQLGLKPAPNGRDFGWAAFGAAPSTHKYQELQRKMDAARGAPGAAGDSQRPCRAADGGEEEGGGHGPVAKTSGSQSPRAAAAAAAAAAVAGLPRAVALQQQQQDPRRRLRAVQKKLRQIAVLEERQRERWAAQLLPEEAAKLAQREQLEAEAAALQAEVG
;
A
#
# COMPACT_ATOMS: atom_id res chain seq x y z
N MET A 1 5.96 44.56 -9.04
CA MET A 1 7.32 44.01 -9.15
C MET A 1 7.25 42.53 -8.83
N ALA A 2 7.46 41.66 -9.82
CA ALA A 2 7.45 40.22 -9.62
C ALA A 2 8.74 39.80 -8.89
N ALA A 3 8.61 39.15 -7.74
CA ALA A 3 9.74 38.57 -7.03
C ALA A 3 10.39 37.52 -7.93
N ALA A 4 11.66 37.76 -8.29
CA ALA A 4 12.48 36.81 -9.00
C ALA A 4 12.65 35.56 -8.11
N GLY A 5 11.91 34.49 -8.42
CA GLY A 5 12.07 33.20 -7.79
C GLY A 5 13.51 32.74 -7.92
N GLN A 6 14.17 32.51 -6.79
CA GLN A 6 15.47 31.86 -6.74
C GLN A 6 15.38 30.55 -7.53
N ARG A 7 16.13 30.44 -8.63
CA ARG A 7 16.31 29.18 -9.33
C ARG A 7 17.10 28.26 -8.40
N GLN A 8 16.40 27.43 -7.64
CA GLN A 8 17.00 26.26 -7.02
C GLN A 8 17.68 25.46 -8.14
N GLY A 9 18.94 25.08 -7.96
CA GLY A 9 19.69 24.30 -8.95
C GLY A 9 18.94 23.03 -9.33
N ALA A 10 19.17 22.53 -10.54
CA ALA A 10 18.55 21.27 -10.97
C ALA A 10 18.83 20.16 -9.93
N PRO A 11 17.82 19.36 -9.55
CA PRO A 11 17.97 18.30 -8.56
C PRO A 11 19.06 17.33 -9.00
N ILE A 12 19.76 16.74 -8.02
CA ILE A 12 20.73 15.68 -8.28
C ILE A 12 20.00 14.51 -8.95
N ASP A 13 20.41 14.16 -10.17
CA ASP A 13 19.87 13.05 -10.95
C ASP A 13 20.92 11.96 -11.12
N ALA A 14 21.01 11.11 -10.10
CA ALA A 14 21.90 9.96 -10.10
C ALA A 14 21.31 8.73 -10.85
N GLY A 15 20.15 8.84 -11.50
CA GLY A 15 19.49 7.70 -12.17
C GLY A 15 18.88 6.69 -11.20
N VAL A 16 18.55 7.13 -9.99
CA VAL A 16 17.94 6.32 -8.94
C VAL A 16 16.46 6.12 -9.22
N CYS A 17 15.95 4.90 -9.09
CA CYS A 17 14.58 4.53 -9.45
C CYS A 17 13.87 3.76 -8.34
N LEU A 18 12.55 3.93 -8.27
CA LEU A 18 11.63 3.17 -7.44
C LEU A 18 10.56 2.53 -8.32
N SER A 19 10.28 1.26 -8.09
CA SER A 19 9.12 0.60 -8.68
C SER A 19 7.90 0.67 -7.76
N MET A 20 6.74 0.94 -8.35
CA MET A 20 5.48 1.01 -7.62
C MET A 20 4.31 0.41 -8.43
N HIS A 21 3.29 -0.03 -7.72
CA HIS A 21 2.12 -0.64 -8.34
C HIS A 21 1.26 0.41 -9.04
N GLN A 22 0.59 -0.01 -10.10
CA GLN A 22 -0.49 0.78 -10.67
C GLN A 22 -1.75 0.68 -9.79
N PRO A 23 -2.61 1.72 -9.77
CA PRO A 23 -2.54 2.96 -10.55
C PRO A 23 -1.63 4.05 -9.98
N TRP A 24 -1.11 3.89 -8.76
CA TRP A 24 -0.34 4.91 -8.06
C TRP A 24 0.89 5.40 -8.83
N ALA A 25 1.54 4.52 -9.61
CA ALA A 25 2.70 4.87 -10.44
C ALA A 25 2.39 6.00 -11.42
N SER A 26 1.34 5.82 -12.23
CA SER A 26 0.91 6.84 -13.18
C SER A 26 0.42 8.09 -12.46
N LEU A 27 -0.36 7.94 -11.38
CA LEU A 27 -0.89 9.08 -10.62
C LEU A 27 0.23 9.96 -10.03
N LEU A 28 1.36 9.36 -9.63
CA LEU A 28 2.52 10.08 -9.11
C LEU A 28 3.20 10.91 -10.21
N VAL A 29 3.54 10.31 -11.35
CA VAL A 29 4.21 11.03 -12.45
C VAL A 29 3.30 11.99 -13.22
N TYR A 30 1.98 11.85 -13.07
CA TYR A 30 1.00 12.84 -13.56
C TYR A 30 0.79 14.01 -12.59
N GLY A 31 1.45 13.99 -11.42
CA GLY A 31 1.40 15.07 -10.43
C GLY A 31 0.11 15.11 -9.61
N ILE A 32 -0.59 13.98 -9.52
CA ILE A 32 -1.86 13.84 -8.82
C ILE A 32 -1.62 13.33 -7.40
N LYS A 33 -0.85 12.25 -7.29
CA LYS A 33 -0.30 11.78 -6.02
C LYS A 33 0.94 12.61 -5.69
N ARG A 34 1.05 13.07 -4.45
CA ARG A 34 2.13 13.96 -3.98
C ARG A 34 2.95 13.32 -2.87
N ILE A 35 2.37 12.37 -2.14
CA ILE A 35 3.06 11.63 -1.08
C ILE A 35 3.16 10.16 -1.44
N GLU A 36 4.36 9.58 -1.42
CA GLU A 36 4.57 8.14 -1.59
C GLU A 36 4.87 7.45 -0.25
N GLY A 37 4.05 6.47 0.13
CA GLY A 37 4.16 5.77 1.42
C GLY A 37 4.94 4.45 1.32
N ARG A 38 5.85 4.20 2.25
CA ARG A 38 6.64 2.96 2.34
C ARG A 38 6.75 2.46 3.78
N GLY A 39 6.95 1.15 3.92
CA GLY A 39 7.26 0.50 5.20
C GLY A 39 8.73 0.58 5.61
N TRP A 40 9.57 1.25 4.82
CA TRP A 40 11.01 1.40 5.06
C TRP A 40 11.45 2.85 4.78
N PRO A 41 12.44 3.38 5.53
CA PRO A 41 12.95 4.74 5.36
C PRO A 41 13.92 4.84 4.18
N THR A 42 14.10 6.06 3.65
CA THR A 42 15.17 6.37 2.69
C THR A 42 15.79 7.74 2.95
N GLU A 43 17.11 7.81 2.79
CA GLU A 43 17.87 9.07 2.80
C GLU A 43 17.94 9.71 1.40
N HIS A 44 17.41 9.03 0.36
CA HIS A 44 17.44 9.56 -1.00
C HIS A 44 16.72 10.91 -1.10
N ARG A 45 17.39 11.90 -1.68
CA ARG A 45 16.86 13.24 -1.98
C ARG A 45 17.23 13.63 -3.40
N GLY A 46 16.42 14.48 -4.01
CA GLY A 46 16.56 14.83 -5.42
C GLY A 46 15.78 13.88 -6.32
N ARG A 47 16.21 13.72 -7.57
CA ARG A 47 15.40 13.06 -8.58
C ARG A 47 15.26 11.57 -8.31
N LEU A 48 14.03 11.10 -8.34
CA LEU A 48 13.65 9.70 -8.22
C LEU A 48 12.83 9.30 -9.45
N TRP A 49 13.36 8.37 -10.22
CA TRP A 49 12.68 7.77 -11.36
C TRP A 49 11.60 6.79 -10.88
N ILE A 50 10.49 6.74 -11.61
CA ILE A 50 9.31 5.95 -11.24
C ILE A 50 9.01 4.96 -12.35
N ALA A 51 9.02 3.68 -11.99
CA ALA A 51 8.62 2.58 -12.86
C ALA A 51 7.35 1.90 -12.35
N ALA A 52 6.48 1.51 -13.27
CA ALA A 52 5.35 0.66 -12.97
C ALA A 52 5.82 -0.80 -12.84
N THR A 53 5.44 -1.46 -11.75
CA THR A 53 5.65 -2.91 -11.61
C THR A 53 4.85 -3.70 -12.67
N ALA A 54 5.11 -5.00 -12.78
CA ALA A 54 4.36 -5.90 -13.66
C ALA A 54 2.94 -6.26 -13.16
N LYS A 55 2.57 -5.91 -11.92
CA LYS A 55 1.23 -6.21 -11.38
C LYS A 55 0.19 -5.39 -12.15
N GLN A 56 -0.74 -6.08 -12.81
CA GLN A 56 -1.88 -5.44 -13.47
C GLN A 56 -2.85 -4.88 -12.42
N PRO A 57 -3.24 -3.61 -12.51
CA PRO A 57 -4.29 -3.04 -11.67
C PRO A 57 -5.66 -3.58 -12.11
N THR A 58 -6.55 -3.83 -11.16
CA THR A 58 -7.95 -4.13 -11.47
C THR A 58 -8.70 -2.86 -11.88
N PRO A 59 -9.75 -2.95 -12.72
CA PRO A 59 -10.57 -1.79 -13.06
C PRO A 59 -11.17 -1.10 -11.83
N GLN A 60 -11.52 -1.88 -10.80
CA GLN A 60 -12.03 -1.37 -9.54
C GLN A 60 -10.96 -0.57 -8.78
N GLU A 61 -9.73 -1.09 -8.62
CA GLU A 61 -8.62 -0.35 -8.00
C GLU A 61 -8.34 0.97 -8.75
N ILE A 62 -8.43 0.98 -10.09
CA ILE A 62 -8.28 2.22 -10.87
C ILE A 62 -9.39 3.21 -10.53
N GLN A 63 -10.65 2.78 -10.63
CA GLN A 63 -11.81 3.64 -10.41
C GLN A 63 -11.80 4.24 -9.00
N GLU A 64 -11.58 3.42 -7.97
CA GLU A 64 -11.53 3.85 -6.57
C GLU A 64 -10.44 4.91 -6.36
N MET A 65 -9.26 4.74 -6.96
CA MET A 65 -8.17 5.70 -6.82
C MET A 65 -8.43 6.99 -7.61
N GLU A 66 -9.00 6.91 -8.82
CA GLU A 66 -9.39 8.10 -9.57
C GLU A 66 -10.43 8.93 -8.83
N GLU A 67 -11.46 8.30 -8.27
CA GLU A 67 -12.49 8.95 -7.47
C GLU A 67 -11.91 9.58 -6.21
N PHE A 68 -11.05 8.84 -5.50
CA PHE A 68 -10.33 9.35 -4.32
C PHE A 68 -9.53 10.62 -4.65
N TYR A 69 -8.70 10.61 -5.69
CA TYR A 69 -7.89 11.79 -6.02
C TYR A 69 -8.72 12.94 -6.59
N ARG A 70 -9.82 12.68 -7.33
CA ARG A 70 -10.77 13.73 -7.71
C ARG A 70 -11.34 14.43 -6.47
N ALA A 71 -11.72 13.69 -5.43
CA ALA A 71 -12.22 14.27 -4.19
C ALA A 71 -11.13 15.06 -3.44
N VAL A 72 -9.93 14.49 -3.30
CA VAL A 72 -8.78 15.12 -2.63
C VAL A 72 -8.42 16.48 -3.24
N HIS A 73 -8.48 16.62 -4.57
CA HIS A 73 -8.17 17.87 -5.26
C HIS A 73 -9.39 18.79 -5.44
N GLY A 74 -10.59 18.22 -5.59
CA GLY A 74 -11.84 18.96 -5.75
C GLY A 74 -12.31 19.71 -4.51
N SER A 75 -11.82 19.31 -3.32
CA SER A 75 -12.19 19.91 -2.03
C SER A 75 -11.67 21.36 -1.84
N GLY A 76 -10.76 21.84 -2.70
CA GLY A 76 -10.05 23.12 -2.53
C GLY A 76 -10.27 24.15 -3.63
N GLY A 77 -11.27 23.98 -4.51
CA GLY A 77 -11.53 24.91 -5.62
C GLY A 77 -10.47 24.93 -6.72
N GLN A 78 -9.59 23.92 -6.76
CA GLN A 78 -8.55 23.79 -7.78
C GLN A 78 -9.11 23.26 -9.10
N GLN A 79 -8.42 23.58 -10.19
CA GLN A 79 -8.74 23.15 -11.55
C GLN A 79 -8.88 21.61 -11.63
N ALA A 80 -9.79 21.14 -12.48
CA ALA A 80 -10.05 19.72 -12.67
C ALA A 80 -8.76 18.94 -12.96
N VAL A 81 -8.52 17.86 -12.21
CA VAL A 81 -7.34 17.02 -12.35
C VAL A 81 -7.38 16.26 -13.67
N GLU A 82 -6.30 16.34 -14.45
CA GLU A 82 -6.13 15.56 -15.67
C GLU A 82 -5.61 14.16 -15.33
N LEU A 83 -6.48 13.16 -15.41
CA LEU A 83 -6.14 11.76 -15.13
C LEU A 83 -5.29 11.13 -16.23
N PRO A 84 -4.44 10.13 -15.91
CA PRO A 84 -3.71 9.37 -16.91
C PRO A 84 -4.68 8.65 -17.89
N PRO A 85 -4.42 8.67 -19.21
CA PRO A 85 -5.26 7.97 -20.18
C PRO A 85 -5.07 6.44 -20.13
N ALA A 86 -3.99 5.97 -19.50
CA ALA A 86 -3.67 4.55 -19.36
C ALA A 86 -2.72 4.30 -18.18
N TYR A 87 -2.70 3.03 -17.73
CA TYR A 87 -1.88 2.55 -16.62
C TYR A 87 -0.98 1.37 -17.05
N PRO A 88 0.06 1.62 -17.88
CA PRO A 88 0.93 0.55 -18.38
C PRO A 88 1.77 -0.05 -17.25
N THR A 89 2.14 -1.32 -17.39
CA THR A 89 2.92 -2.08 -16.41
C THR A 89 4.26 -2.54 -16.98
N GLY A 90 5.26 -2.72 -16.12
CA GLY A 90 6.61 -3.11 -16.56
C GLY A 90 7.32 -2.05 -17.40
N VAL A 91 7.08 -0.77 -17.12
CA VAL A 91 7.64 0.35 -17.87
C VAL A 91 8.15 1.45 -16.94
N LEU A 92 9.19 2.15 -17.37
CA LEU A 92 9.61 3.43 -16.84
C LEU A 92 8.63 4.50 -17.29
N LEU A 93 8.08 5.25 -16.33
CA LEU A 93 7.03 6.23 -16.61
C LEU A 93 7.53 7.67 -16.61
N GLY A 94 8.53 7.98 -15.79
CA GLY A 94 8.95 9.36 -15.54
C GLY A 94 9.74 9.49 -14.26
N CYS A 95 9.71 10.67 -13.67
CA CYS A 95 10.40 10.96 -12.43
C CYS A 95 9.68 12.03 -11.61
N VAL A 96 10.02 12.07 -10.34
CA VAL A 96 9.63 13.11 -9.38
C VAL A 96 10.87 13.52 -8.62
N ASP A 97 10.84 14.70 -8.01
CA ASP A 97 11.87 15.12 -7.08
C ASP A 97 11.40 14.82 -5.66
N VAL A 98 12.21 14.08 -4.92
CA VAL A 98 11.99 13.81 -3.50
C VAL A 98 12.55 15.01 -2.72
N ALA A 99 11.63 15.79 -2.14
CA ALA A 99 11.97 16.96 -1.35
C ALA A 99 12.68 16.57 -0.05
N GLU A 100 13.44 17.51 0.49
CA GLU A 100 13.95 17.42 1.85
C GLU A 100 12.75 17.33 2.81
N GLN A 101 12.62 16.16 3.45
CA GLN A 101 11.62 15.76 4.45
C GLN A 101 11.01 16.97 5.17
N VAL A 102 9.69 17.22 5.06
CA VAL A 102 9.01 18.35 5.73
C VAL A 102 8.57 17.94 7.14
N GLU A 103 9.26 18.50 8.11
CA GLU A 103 8.87 18.70 9.50
C GLU A 103 7.68 19.67 9.65
N ALA A 104 6.78 19.44 10.61
CA ALA A 104 5.50 20.15 10.81
C ALA A 104 4.41 19.77 9.80
N TRP A 105 3.89 18.55 9.95
CA TRP A 105 2.60 18.13 9.38
C TRP A 105 1.40 18.85 9.99
N GLU A 106 1.62 19.55 11.11
CA GLU A 106 0.64 20.41 11.76
C GLU A 106 0.25 21.53 10.80
N GLY A 107 -0.94 21.42 10.20
CA GLY A 107 -1.46 22.40 9.24
C GLY A 107 -1.44 21.96 7.78
N LEU A 108 -1.07 20.72 7.46
CA LEU A 108 -1.25 20.19 6.10
C LEU A 108 -2.75 20.21 5.72
N PRO A 109 -3.10 20.66 4.50
CA PRO A 109 -4.44 20.52 3.97
C PRO A 109 -4.94 19.08 4.11
N GLY A 110 -6.22 18.90 4.47
CA GLY A 110 -6.82 17.57 4.69
C GLY A 110 -6.64 16.61 3.51
N GLY A 111 -6.63 17.13 2.27
CA GLY A 111 -6.33 16.34 1.08
C GLY A 111 -4.93 15.73 1.05
N LEU A 112 -3.90 16.44 1.56
CA LEU A 112 -2.54 15.90 1.68
C LEU A 112 -2.43 14.90 2.82
N ILE A 113 -3.12 15.16 3.95
CA ILE A 113 -3.19 14.21 5.06
C ILE A 113 -3.83 12.90 4.62
N ALA A 114 -4.87 12.95 3.77
CA ALA A 114 -5.53 11.75 3.26
C ALA A 114 -4.63 10.86 2.39
N GLU A 115 -3.56 11.41 1.78
CA GLU A 115 -2.60 10.62 0.99
C GLU A 115 -1.63 9.81 1.87
N VAL A 116 -1.60 10.08 3.18
CA VAL A 116 -0.70 9.44 4.12
C VAL A 116 -1.30 8.12 4.58
N GLY A 117 -0.61 7.02 4.25
CA GLY A 117 -1.01 5.68 4.69
C GLY A 117 0.14 4.83 5.21
N SER A 118 1.33 5.39 5.46
CA SER A 118 2.52 4.62 5.82
C SER A 118 3.46 5.37 6.77
N PRO A 119 4.26 4.63 7.56
CA PRO A 119 5.17 5.21 8.56
C PRO A 119 6.37 5.92 7.96
N TYR A 120 6.64 5.77 6.66
CA TYR A 120 7.67 6.56 5.96
C TYR A 120 7.06 7.12 4.69
N CYS A 121 7.11 8.45 4.55
CA CYS A 121 6.50 9.16 3.44
C CYS A 121 7.55 9.91 2.65
N PHE A 122 7.59 9.70 1.34
CA PHE A 122 8.46 10.42 0.42
C PHE A 122 7.63 11.57 -0.17
N LEU A 123 8.11 12.79 0.03
CA LEU A 123 7.43 14.00 -0.41
C LEU A 123 7.87 14.29 -1.85
N CYS A 124 6.95 14.08 -2.78
CA CYS A 124 7.24 14.18 -4.21
C CYS A 124 6.75 15.51 -4.77
N GLN A 125 7.60 16.17 -5.55
CA GLN A 125 7.31 17.42 -6.25
C GLN A 125 7.92 17.39 -7.65
N ALA A 126 7.68 18.45 -8.44
CA ALA A 126 8.18 18.61 -9.81
C ALA A 126 8.01 17.34 -10.70
N PRO A 127 6.79 16.78 -10.77
CA PRO A 127 6.53 15.55 -11.52
C PRO A 127 6.77 15.74 -13.03
N GLN A 128 7.48 14.79 -13.62
CA GLN A 128 7.77 14.74 -15.04
C GLN A 128 7.47 13.34 -15.58
N ARG A 129 6.87 13.28 -16.77
CA ARG A 129 6.49 12.03 -17.42
C ARG A 129 7.22 11.85 -18.73
N LEU A 130 7.50 10.60 -19.08
CA LEU A 130 7.94 10.22 -20.42
C LEU A 130 6.73 10.26 -21.35
N VAL A 131 6.92 10.85 -22.53
CA VAL A 131 5.91 10.79 -23.60
C VAL A 131 5.71 9.36 -24.08
N VAL A 132 6.82 8.62 -24.19
CA VAL A 132 6.84 7.21 -24.56
C VAL A 132 7.48 6.45 -23.39
N PRO A 133 6.70 5.68 -22.62
CA PRO A 133 7.23 4.83 -21.56
C PRO A 133 8.26 3.84 -22.11
N GLN A 134 9.31 3.56 -21.34
CA GLN A 134 10.36 2.64 -21.75
C GLN A 134 10.21 1.30 -21.04
N GLN A 135 10.25 0.20 -21.79
CA GLN A 135 10.13 -1.14 -21.20
C GLN A 135 11.28 -1.40 -20.22
N MET A 136 10.96 -1.83 -19.00
CA MET A 136 11.97 -2.25 -18.03
C MET A 136 11.40 -3.16 -16.95
N ARG A 137 12.29 -3.97 -16.36
CA ARG A 137 11.94 -4.74 -15.16
C ARG A 137 12.12 -3.87 -13.92
N GLY A 138 11.11 -3.83 -13.06
CA GLY A 138 11.22 -3.23 -11.73
C GLY A 138 12.01 -4.12 -10.77
N PHE A 139 12.60 -3.50 -9.75
CA PHE A 139 13.32 -4.19 -8.67
C PHE A 139 12.76 -3.78 -7.30
N PRO A 140 12.96 -4.62 -6.27
CA PRO A 140 12.59 -4.26 -4.89
C PRO A 140 13.35 -3.02 -4.41
N LYS A 141 12.69 -2.22 -3.56
CA LYS A 141 13.23 -0.98 -2.97
C LYS A 141 13.69 0.00 -4.06
N ILE A 142 14.57 0.93 -3.68
CA ILE A 142 15.24 1.83 -4.60
C ILE A 142 16.42 1.10 -5.26
N PHE A 143 16.58 1.31 -6.56
CA PHE A 143 17.62 0.68 -7.37
C PHE A 143 18.17 1.65 -8.42
N GLN A 144 19.30 1.30 -9.01
CA GLN A 144 19.98 2.11 -10.01
C GLN A 144 19.49 1.74 -11.43
N LEU A 145 19.13 2.74 -12.24
CA LEU A 145 18.84 2.54 -13.65
C LEU A 145 20.10 2.21 -14.44
N GLU A 146 19.94 1.41 -15.50
CA GLU A 146 20.99 1.25 -16.49
C GLU A 146 21.31 2.61 -17.14
N LYS A 147 22.60 2.93 -17.28
CA LYS A 147 23.08 4.22 -17.81
C LYS A 147 22.48 4.57 -19.18
N LYS A 148 22.23 3.57 -20.04
CA LYS A 148 21.64 3.77 -21.37
C LYS A 148 20.16 4.16 -21.29
N ILE A 149 19.40 3.46 -20.45
CA ILE A 149 17.97 3.74 -20.20
C ILE A 149 17.85 5.13 -19.58
N HIS A 150 18.64 5.42 -18.55
CA HIS A 150 18.63 6.72 -17.86
C HIS A 150 18.88 7.88 -18.82
N LYS A 151 19.96 7.84 -19.62
CA LYS A 151 20.27 8.90 -20.59
C LYS A 151 19.17 9.09 -21.62
N THR A 152 18.63 7.99 -22.16
CA THR A 152 17.55 8.05 -23.15
C THR A 152 16.28 8.63 -22.54
N ALA A 153 15.94 8.22 -21.32
CA ALA A 153 14.76 8.69 -20.61
C ALA A 153 14.84 10.19 -20.29
N GLN A 154 16.02 10.71 -19.92
CA GLN A 154 16.22 12.15 -19.66
C GLN A 154 15.81 13.02 -20.85
N LEU A 155 16.06 12.57 -22.07
CA LEU A 155 15.71 13.29 -23.30
C LEU A 155 14.19 13.31 -23.58
N GLY A 156 13.45 12.36 -23.01
CA GLY A 156 12.02 12.17 -23.27
C GLY A 156 11.08 12.77 -22.21
N LEU A 157 11.62 13.45 -21.21
CA LEU A 157 10.84 14.01 -20.11
C LEU A 157 10.02 15.23 -20.56
N LYS A 158 8.76 15.27 -20.12
CA LYS A 158 7.90 16.46 -20.19
C LYS A 158 7.29 16.73 -18.82
N PRO A 159 7.05 18.01 -18.46
CA PRO A 159 6.32 18.35 -17.25
C PRO A 159 4.96 17.65 -17.22
N ALA A 160 4.57 17.14 -16.05
CA ALA A 160 3.25 16.57 -15.84
C ALA A 160 2.15 17.61 -16.11
N PRO A 161 0.92 17.16 -16.45
CA PRO A 161 -0.21 18.08 -16.62
C PRO A 161 -0.65 18.71 -15.29
N ASN A 162 -0.55 17.97 -14.18
CA ASN A 162 -0.92 18.46 -12.85
C ASN A 162 0.31 18.79 -11.99
N GLY A 163 0.11 19.61 -10.95
CA GLY A 163 1.12 19.82 -9.90
C GLY A 163 2.38 20.56 -10.35
N ARG A 164 2.35 21.31 -11.46
CA ARG A 164 3.50 22.08 -11.96
C ARG A 164 3.99 23.14 -10.98
N ASP A 165 3.04 23.83 -10.34
CA ASP A 165 3.33 24.91 -9.39
C ASP A 165 3.37 24.41 -7.94
N PHE A 166 3.21 23.09 -7.73
CA PHE A 166 3.24 22.49 -6.41
C PHE A 166 4.69 22.31 -5.94
N GLY A 167 5.00 22.88 -4.77
CA GLY A 167 6.29 22.73 -4.11
C GLY A 167 6.13 22.64 -2.60
N TRP A 168 6.84 21.69 -1.98
CA TRP A 168 6.74 21.44 -0.54
C TRP A 168 7.28 22.59 0.31
N ALA A 169 8.19 23.41 -0.25
CA ALA A 169 8.73 24.60 0.41
C ALA A 169 7.66 25.62 0.82
N ALA A 170 6.50 25.63 0.14
CA ALA A 170 5.38 26.50 0.50
C ALA A 170 4.77 26.20 1.88
N PHE A 171 5.03 25.01 2.42
CA PHE A 171 4.54 24.55 3.72
C PHE A 171 5.57 24.75 4.85
N GLY A 172 6.69 25.41 4.58
CA GLY A 172 7.74 25.71 5.56
C GLY A 172 8.93 24.74 5.53
N ALA A 173 9.90 25.00 6.41
CA ALA A 173 11.09 24.17 6.60
C ALA A 173 10.83 23.06 7.60
N ALA A 174 11.53 21.96 7.42
CA ALA A 174 11.43 20.82 8.28
C ALA A 174 12.09 21.05 9.65
N PRO A 175 11.49 20.56 10.74
CA PRO A 175 12.26 20.11 11.89
C PRO A 175 13.21 18.93 11.55
N SER A 176 13.80 18.26 12.55
CA SER A 176 14.77 17.17 12.36
C SER A 176 14.16 15.76 12.52
N THR A 177 14.66 14.74 11.84
CA THR A 177 14.23 13.31 11.84
C THR A 177 13.80 12.74 13.21
N HIS A 178 14.37 13.25 14.30
CA HIS A 178 13.99 12.95 15.68
C HIS A 178 12.52 13.31 16.02
N LYS A 179 12.02 14.46 15.53
CA LYS A 179 10.65 14.95 15.76
C LYS A 179 9.59 14.14 15.01
N TYR A 180 9.92 13.58 13.85
CA TYR A 180 9.02 12.67 13.13
C TYR A 180 8.80 11.35 13.90
N GLN A 181 9.86 10.77 14.46
CA GLN A 181 9.74 9.60 15.34
C GLN A 181 8.97 9.93 16.62
N GLU A 182 9.13 11.14 17.14
CA GLU A 182 8.39 11.62 18.32
C GLU A 182 6.91 11.89 18.02
N LEU A 183 6.57 12.46 16.85
CA LEU A 183 5.20 12.64 16.38
C LEU A 183 4.53 11.30 16.09
N GLN A 184 5.24 10.37 15.44
CA GLN A 184 4.78 9.01 15.23
C GLN A 184 4.55 8.31 16.58
N ARG A 185 5.47 8.44 17.55
CA ARG A 185 5.27 7.96 18.92
C ARG A 185 4.12 8.65 19.63
N LYS A 186 3.86 9.93 19.41
CA LYS A 186 2.72 10.67 19.98
C LYS A 186 1.39 10.24 19.35
N MET A 187 1.36 9.99 18.04
CA MET A 187 0.21 9.46 17.30
C MET A 187 -0.04 7.99 17.64
N ASP A 188 1.02 7.20 17.80
CA ASP A 188 1.00 5.80 18.23
C ASP A 188 0.66 5.69 19.73
N ALA A 189 1.10 6.63 20.57
CA ALA A 189 0.69 6.75 21.98
C ALA A 189 -0.77 7.20 22.11
N ALA A 190 -1.24 8.10 21.23
CA ALA A 190 -2.65 8.45 21.10
C ALA A 190 -3.50 7.27 20.58
N ARG A 191 -2.89 6.34 19.83
CA ARG A 191 -3.49 5.07 19.38
C ARG A 191 -3.22 3.88 20.31
N GLY A 192 -2.35 4.03 21.31
CA GLY A 192 -1.75 2.93 22.03
C GLY A 192 -0.98 3.40 23.26
N ALA A 193 -1.68 3.51 24.38
CA ALA A 193 -1.04 3.44 25.69
C ALA A 193 -1.31 2.06 26.31
N PRO A 194 -0.26 1.25 26.55
CA PRO A 194 -0.21 0.31 27.64
C PRO A 194 0.85 0.73 28.68
N GLY A 195 0.57 0.39 29.94
CA GLY A 195 1.40 0.70 31.11
C GLY A 195 2.74 -0.05 31.17
N ALA A 196 3.67 0.60 31.85
CA ALA A 196 4.96 0.13 32.37
C ALA A 196 4.87 -1.21 33.16
N ALA A 197 5.89 -2.01 33.46
CA ALA A 197 7.35 -2.05 33.29
C ALA A 197 7.80 -3.49 33.61
N GLY A 198 9.06 -3.86 33.30
CA GLY A 198 9.66 -5.11 33.79
C GLY A 198 11.02 -5.44 33.17
N ASP A 199 12.06 -4.82 33.70
CA ASP A 199 13.48 -5.00 33.38
C ASP A 199 14.02 -6.37 33.82
N SER A 200 14.92 -6.98 33.05
CA SER A 200 15.96 -7.89 33.56
C SER A 200 17.07 -8.14 32.53
N GLN A 201 18.28 -7.89 33.02
CA GLN A 201 19.59 -7.85 32.37
C GLN A 201 20.11 -9.21 31.86
N ARG A 202 20.72 -9.20 30.65
CA ARG A 202 22.00 -9.82 30.14
C ARG A 202 22.48 -11.22 30.63
N PRO A 203 23.49 -11.87 29.97
CA PRO A 203 23.86 -11.95 28.54
C PRO A 203 24.37 -13.35 28.05
N CYS A 204 24.51 -13.49 26.72
CA CYS A 204 25.43 -14.32 25.90
C CYS A 204 25.97 -15.70 26.36
N ARG A 205 25.92 -16.70 25.46
CA ARG A 205 27.06 -17.59 25.14
C ARG A 205 26.90 -18.32 23.81
N ALA A 206 28.04 -18.47 23.12
CA ALA A 206 28.26 -19.19 21.88
C ALA A 206 28.73 -20.64 22.15
N ALA A 207 28.46 -21.55 21.21
CA ALA A 207 29.18 -22.79 20.86
C ALA A 207 28.46 -23.37 19.61
N ASP A 208 29.05 -23.63 18.44
CA ASP A 208 30.24 -24.38 18.01
C ASP A 208 29.98 -25.89 17.78
N GLY A 209 30.51 -26.41 16.65
CA GLY A 209 30.57 -27.82 16.22
C GLY A 209 29.27 -28.42 15.63
N GLY A 210 29.25 -29.22 14.56
CA GLY A 210 30.30 -29.90 13.81
C GLY A 210 29.72 -30.64 12.59
N GLU A 211 30.64 -31.18 11.80
CA GLU A 211 30.54 -31.73 10.45
C GLU A 211 29.78 -33.07 10.34
N GLU A 212 29.32 -33.43 9.13
CA GLU A 212 29.74 -34.68 8.46
C GLU A 212 29.34 -34.74 6.98
N GLU A 213 30.23 -35.37 6.20
CA GLU A 213 30.31 -35.47 4.74
C GLU A 213 29.51 -36.64 4.10
N GLY A 214 29.41 -36.60 2.76
CA GLY A 214 29.36 -37.77 1.87
C GLY A 214 28.05 -37.85 1.08
N GLY A 215 27.98 -37.85 -0.26
CA GLY A 215 28.93 -38.24 -1.31
C GLY A 215 28.29 -39.36 -2.16
N GLY A 216 28.06 -39.14 -3.46
CA GLY A 216 27.73 -40.26 -4.39
C GLY A 216 26.84 -39.91 -5.59
N HIS A 217 27.35 -40.17 -6.79
CA HIS A 217 26.78 -39.87 -8.11
C HIS A 217 25.89 -41.00 -8.69
N GLY A 218 24.92 -40.62 -9.54
CA GLY A 218 24.63 -41.29 -10.82
C GLY A 218 23.49 -42.34 -10.90
N PRO A 219 23.04 -42.71 -12.11
CA PRO A 219 21.68 -42.44 -12.60
C PRO A 219 20.84 -43.71 -12.90
N VAL A 220 19.58 -43.57 -13.38
CA VAL A 220 18.91 -44.35 -14.49
C VAL A 220 17.35 -44.42 -14.39
N ALA A 221 16.73 -44.16 -15.56
CA ALA A 221 15.45 -44.61 -16.18
C ALA A 221 14.03 -44.50 -15.57
N LYS A 222 13.18 -43.83 -16.37
CA LYS A 222 11.77 -44.04 -16.77
C LYS A 222 10.94 -45.18 -16.14
N THR A 223 9.74 -44.84 -15.65
CA THR A 223 8.50 -45.64 -15.82
C THR A 223 7.26 -44.75 -15.93
N SER A 224 6.26 -45.29 -16.61
CA SER A 224 4.99 -44.72 -17.04
C SER A 224 3.82 -45.01 -16.09
N GLY A 225 2.84 -44.10 -16.05
CA GLY A 225 1.41 -44.42 -15.92
C GLY A 225 0.83 -44.58 -14.51
N SER A 226 -0.11 -43.68 -14.14
CA SER A 226 -1.33 -43.98 -13.36
C SER A 226 -2.04 -42.66 -13.01
N GLN A 227 -3.09 -42.29 -13.77
CA GLN A 227 -4.01 -41.24 -13.36
C GLN A 227 -5.03 -41.83 -12.37
N SER A 228 -4.97 -41.37 -11.13
CA SER A 228 -5.91 -41.76 -10.06
C SER A 228 -7.30 -41.14 -10.28
N PRO A 229 -8.41 -41.81 -9.90
CA PRO A 229 -9.81 -41.45 -10.22
C PRO A 229 -10.35 -40.21 -9.47
N ARG A 230 -9.50 -39.44 -8.79
CA ARG A 230 -9.92 -38.26 -8.02
C ARG A 230 -10.11 -37.00 -8.87
N ALA A 231 -9.59 -36.99 -10.10
CA ALA A 231 -9.72 -35.86 -11.03
C ALA A 231 -11.10 -35.78 -11.73
N ALA A 232 -11.82 -36.90 -11.85
CA ALA A 232 -13.11 -36.93 -12.54
C ALA A 232 -14.26 -36.33 -11.70
N ALA A 233 -14.21 -36.44 -10.37
CA ALA A 233 -15.25 -35.91 -9.49
C ALA A 233 -15.21 -34.37 -9.37
N ALA A 234 -14.04 -33.74 -9.51
CA ALA A 234 -13.90 -32.28 -9.49
C ALA A 234 -14.41 -31.62 -10.78
N ALA A 235 -14.37 -32.33 -11.91
CA ALA A 235 -14.87 -31.83 -13.19
C ALA A 235 -16.41 -31.86 -13.29
N ALA A 236 -17.08 -32.79 -12.61
CA ALA A 236 -18.54 -32.89 -12.63
C ALA A 236 -19.24 -31.78 -11.83
N ALA A 237 -18.64 -31.31 -10.72
CA ALA A 237 -19.20 -30.20 -9.94
C ALA A 237 -19.08 -28.84 -10.65
N ALA A 238 -18.12 -28.68 -11.57
CA ALA A 238 -17.94 -27.47 -12.36
C ALA A 238 -18.98 -27.34 -13.51
N ALA A 239 -19.57 -28.46 -13.96
CA ALA A 239 -20.51 -28.47 -15.08
C ALA A 239 -21.93 -28.00 -14.71
N ALA A 240 -22.33 -28.08 -13.43
CA ALA A 240 -23.68 -27.71 -13.00
C ALA A 240 -23.92 -26.20 -12.90
N VAL A 241 -22.87 -25.37 -12.91
CA VAL A 241 -22.98 -23.90 -12.81
C VAL A 241 -23.04 -23.22 -14.19
N ALA A 242 -22.85 -23.98 -15.28
CA ALA A 242 -22.70 -23.44 -16.63
C ALA A 242 -24.00 -22.92 -17.29
N GLY A 243 -25.14 -22.94 -16.58
CA GLY A 243 -26.45 -22.55 -17.13
C GLY A 243 -27.08 -21.28 -16.54
N LEU A 244 -26.49 -20.65 -15.52
CA LEU A 244 -27.12 -19.52 -14.83
C LEU A 244 -26.53 -18.17 -15.31
N PRO A 245 -27.37 -17.14 -15.59
CA PRO A 245 -26.89 -15.81 -15.95
C PRO A 245 -25.91 -15.28 -14.91
N ARG A 246 -24.81 -14.66 -15.36
CA ARG A 246 -23.71 -14.15 -14.51
C ARG A 246 -24.18 -13.22 -13.37
N ALA A 247 -25.30 -12.51 -13.55
CA ALA A 247 -25.95 -11.71 -12.52
C ALA A 247 -26.53 -12.56 -11.37
N VAL A 248 -27.10 -13.73 -11.68
CA VAL A 248 -27.65 -14.67 -10.70
C VAL A 248 -26.53 -15.40 -9.96
N ALA A 249 -25.43 -15.73 -10.63
CA ALA A 249 -24.24 -16.29 -10.00
C ALA A 249 -23.56 -15.31 -9.02
N LEU A 250 -23.57 -14.01 -9.33
CA LEU A 250 -23.09 -12.94 -8.43
C LEU A 250 -24.04 -12.72 -7.25
N GLN A 251 -25.35 -12.80 -7.47
CA GLN A 251 -26.37 -12.70 -6.42
C GLN A 251 -26.35 -13.91 -5.47
N GLN A 252 -26.10 -15.12 -5.99
CA GLN A 252 -25.87 -16.33 -5.19
C GLN A 252 -24.50 -16.33 -4.49
N GLN A 253 -23.47 -15.72 -5.09
CA GLN A 253 -22.15 -15.52 -4.43
C GLN A 253 -22.22 -14.61 -3.20
N GLN A 254 -23.15 -13.64 -3.19
CA GLN A 254 -23.41 -12.80 -2.02
C GLN A 254 -24.14 -13.54 -0.89
N GLN A 255 -24.72 -14.71 -1.18
CA GLN A 255 -25.46 -15.55 -0.23
C GLN A 255 -24.65 -16.75 0.29
N ASP A 256 -23.37 -16.91 -0.09
CA ASP A 256 -22.52 -18.03 0.37
C ASP A 256 -22.42 -18.08 1.90
N PRO A 257 -23.03 -19.09 2.56
CA PRO A 257 -23.12 -19.15 4.02
C PRO A 257 -21.75 -19.32 4.68
N ARG A 258 -20.77 -19.92 3.98
CA ARG A 258 -19.38 -20.07 4.49
C ARG A 258 -18.65 -18.73 4.55
N ARG A 259 -18.87 -17.86 3.57
CA ARG A 259 -18.28 -16.51 3.55
C ARG A 259 -18.92 -15.61 4.61
N ARG A 260 -20.24 -15.67 4.74
CA ARG A 260 -20.98 -14.96 5.78
C ARG A 260 -20.53 -15.39 7.17
N LEU A 261 -20.38 -16.70 7.40
CA LEU A 261 -19.88 -17.23 8.66
C LEU A 261 -18.50 -16.68 9.02
N ARG A 262 -17.56 -16.64 8.06
CA ARG A 262 -16.21 -16.06 8.29
C ARG A 262 -16.27 -14.57 8.63
N ALA A 263 -17.17 -13.81 8.01
CA ALA A 263 -17.35 -12.40 8.28
C ALA A 263 -17.93 -12.15 9.69
N VAL A 264 -18.96 -12.92 10.08
CA VAL A 264 -19.58 -12.86 11.42
C VAL A 264 -18.57 -13.27 12.50
N GLN A 265 -17.82 -14.35 12.29
CA GLN A 265 -16.74 -14.78 13.19
C GLN A 265 -15.61 -13.75 13.34
N LYS A 266 -15.33 -12.95 12.30
CA LYS A 266 -14.38 -11.83 12.41
C LYS A 266 -14.91 -10.72 13.31
N LYS A 267 -16.20 -10.39 13.22
CA LYS A 267 -16.85 -9.38 14.07
C LYS A 267 -16.91 -9.84 15.54
N LEU A 268 -17.27 -11.11 15.80
CA LEU A 268 -17.29 -11.68 17.15
C LEU A 268 -15.90 -11.64 17.82
N ARG A 269 -14.82 -11.90 17.06
CA ARG A 269 -13.45 -11.75 17.58
C ARG A 269 -13.12 -10.31 17.96
N GLN A 270 -13.59 -9.32 17.21
CA GLN A 270 -13.39 -7.92 17.55
C GLN A 270 -14.16 -7.54 18.82
N ILE A 271 -15.38 -8.07 18.99
CA ILE A 271 -16.18 -7.85 20.20
C ILE A 271 -15.52 -8.49 21.43
N ALA A 272 -14.98 -9.71 21.32
CA ALA A 272 -14.28 -10.38 22.41
C ALA A 272 -13.07 -9.56 22.92
N VAL A 273 -12.29 -8.97 22.02
CA VAL A 273 -11.17 -8.06 22.37
C VAL A 273 -11.68 -6.79 23.05
N LEU A 274 -12.84 -6.27 22.65
CA LEU A 274 -13.47 -5.13 23.31
C LEU A 274 -13.97 -5.46 24.72
N GLU A 275 -14.52 -6.67 24.93
CA GLU A 275 -14.95 -7.16 26.25
C GLU A 275 -13.77 -7.36 27.21
N GLU A 276 -12.67 -7.91 26.72
CA GLU A 276 -11.44 -8.09 27.49
C GLU A 276 -10.89 -6.73 27.93
N ARG A 277 -10.80 -5.77 27.00
CA ARG A 277 -10.38 -4.39 27.29
C ARG A 277 -11.34 -3.66 28.25
N GLN A 278 -12.64 -3.98 28.21
CA GLN A 278 -13.63 -3.47 29.17
C GLN A 278 -13.40 -4.04 30.58
N ARG A 279 -13.15 -5.34 30.69
CA ARG A 279 -12.87 -6.01 31.97
C ARG A 279 -11.57 -5.50 32.61
N GLU A 280 -10.54 -5.26 31.80
CA GLU A 280 -9.26 -4.69 32.26
C GLU A 280 -9.40 -3.22 32.69
N ARG A 281 -10.33 -2.47 32.10
CA ARG A 281 -10.64 -1.08 32.44
C ARG A 281 -11.91 -0.98 33.29
N TRP A 282 -11.91 -1.66 34.45
CA TRP A 282 -13.01 -1.81 35.44
C TRP A 282 -13.93 -0.59 35.70
N ALA A 283 -13.55 0.64 35.32
CA ALA A 283 -14.34 1.86 35.50
C ALA A 283 -14.38 2.82 34.27
N ALA A 284 -13.91 2.43 33.09
CA ALA A 284 -13.95 3.32 31.92
C ALA A 284 -15.29 3.23 31.17
N GLN A 285 -15.98 4.37 31.05
CA GLN A 285 -17.21 4.47 30.23
C GLN A 285 -16.89 4.15 28.75
N LEU A 286 -17.70 3.26 28.16
CA LEU A 286 -17.63 2.93 26.74
C LEU A 286 -17.97 4.15 25.89
N LEU A 287 -17.23 4.35 24.79
CA LEU A 287 -17.67 5.26 23.75
C LEU A 287 -18.98 4.74 23.13
N PRO A 288 -19.91 5.61 22.68
CA PRO A 288 -21.19 5.19 22.12
C PRO A 288 -21.08 4.16 20.98
N GLU A 289 -20.05 4.28 20.14
CA GLU A 289 -19.78 3.33 19.06
C GLU A 289 -19.34 1.94 19.54
N GLU A 290 -18.67 1.87 20.70
CA GLU A 290 -18.18 0.62 21.29
C GLU A 290 -19.31 -0.11 22.02
N ALA A 291 -20.17 0.64 22.73
CA ALA A 291 -21.40 0.13 23.29
C ALA A 291 -22.33 -0.44 22.21
N ALA A 292 -22.45 0.24 21.06
CA ALA A 292 -23.24 -0.25 19.93
C ALA A 292 -22.70 -1.58 19.34
N LYS A 293 -21.38 -1.77 19.32
CA LYS A 293 -20.75 -3.03 18.87
C LYS A 293 -20.99 -4.17 19.85
N LEU A 294 -20.90 -3.89 21.16
CA LEU A 294 -21.20 -4.87 22.22
C LEU A 294 -22.68 -5.29 22.18
N ALA A 295 -23.59 -4.34 21.96
CA ALA A 295 -25.03 -4.62 21.82
C ALA A 295 -25.37 -5.54 20.63
N GLN A 296 -24.51 -5.59 19.60
CA GLN A 296 -24.70 -6.47 18.44
C GLN A 296 -24.20 -7.91 18.66
N ARG A 297 -23.60 -8.21 19.82
CA ARG A 297 -22.98 -9.52 20.08
C ARG A 297 -23.96 -10.68 19.97
N GLU A 298 -25.08 -10.61 20.70
CA GLU A 298 -26.08 -11.68 20.76
C GLU A 298 -26.66 -11.98 19.38
N GLN A 299 -26.93 -10.94 18.59
CA GLN A 299 -27.40 -11.06 17.20
C GLN A 299 -26.36 -11.74 16.31
N LEU A 300 -25.07 -11.41 16.45
CA LEU A 300 -23.99 -12.01 15.67
C LEU A 300 -23.70 -13.46 16.11
N GLU A 301 -23.86 -13.79 17.39
CA GLU A 301 -23.74 -15.17 17.89
C GLU A 301 -24.88 -16.04 17.34
N ALA A 302 -26.12 -15.54 17.35
CA ALA A 302 -27.26 -16.20 16.75
C ALA A 302 -27.10 -16.39 15.22
N GLU A 303 -26.61 -15.37 14.51
CA GLU A 303 -26.31 -15.48 13.07
C GLU A 303 -25.20 -16.51 12.80
N ALA A 304 -24.13 -16.54 13.61
CA ALA A 304 -23.06 -17.52 13.47
C ALA A 304 -23.55 -18.95 13.69
N ALA A 305 -24.40 -19.18 14.70
CA ALA A 305 -24.99 -20.49 14.99
C ALA A 305 -25.90 -20.97 13.85
N ALA A 306 -26.76 -20.08 13.32
CA ALA A 306 -27.61 -20.39 12.17
C ALA A 306 -26.79 -20.73 10.92
N LEU A 307 -25.75 -19.94 10.62
CA LEU A 307 -24.85 -20.18 9.48
C LEU A 307 -23.98 -21.43 9.67
N GLN A 308 -23.62 -21.80 10.91
CA GLN A 308 -22.92 -23.06 11.18
C GLN A 308 -23.82 -24.27 10.96
N ALA A 309 -25.09 -24.20 11.35
CA ALA A 309 -26.07 -25.26 11.08
C ALA A 309 -26.38 -25.44 9.58
N GLU A 310 -26.23 -24.37 8.78
CA GLU A 310 -26.42 -24.41 7.33
C GLU A 310 -25.18 -24.94 6.57
N VAL A 311 -23.99 -24.83 7.17
CA VAL A 311 -22.69 -25.20 6.55
C VAL A 311 -22.22 -26.61 6.93
N GLY A 312 -22.65 -27.12 8.08
CA GLY A 312 -22.35 -28.46 8.60
C GLY A 312 -23.17 -29.54 7.91
#